data_AF-A0A1E5V194-F1
#
_entry.id   AF-A0A1E5V194-F1
#
_cell.length_a   1.000
_cell.length_b   1.000
_cell.length_c   1.000
_cell.angle_alpha   90.00
_cell.angle_beta   90.00
_cell.angle_gamma   90.00
#
_symmetry.space_group_name_H-M   'P 1'
#
loop_
_entity.id
_entity.type
_entity.pdbx_description
1 polymer ?
#
loop_
_entity_poly.entity_id
_entity_poly.type
_entity_poly.pdbx_seq_one_letter_code
_entity_poly.pdbx_strand_id
1 'polypeptide(L)'
;LRQHTSVLVEDGAMTSFWHDHWIGSAPLATIMSVLLSHTTRPNMSVKAAVADGEWNLCLLPRLSLVANNELQVLLQGLQQVQLMAMTIDQRRMWTSLKLFSIANLYRAMSPMVQEDAFTTTI
;
A
#
# COMPACT_ATOMS: atom_id res chain seq x y z
N LEU A 1 -1.93 11.94 -2.01
CA LEU A 1 -0.52 11.49 -2.09
C LEU A 1 -0.39 9.95 -2.02
N ARG A 2 -0.82 9.27 -0.93
CA ARG A 2 -0.69 7.80 -0.81
C ARG A 2 -1.49 6.97 -1.83
N GLN A 3 -2.59 7.52 -2.36
CA GLN A 3 -3.44 6.86 -3.36
C GLN A 3 -2.78 6.68 -4.74
N HIS A 4 -1.64 7.33 -5.01
CA HIS A 4 -0.93 7.25 -6.30
C HIS A 4 0.44 6.59 -6.19
N THR A 5 0.79 6.06 -5.02
CA THR A 5 2.11 5.49 -4.75
C THR A 5 1.98 4.05 -4.28
N SER A 6 2.63 3.13 -4.98
CA SER A 6 2.80 1.73 -4.57
C SER A 6 4.13 1.58 -3.85
N VAL A 7 4.23 0.65 -2.90
CA VAL A 7 5.46 0.39 -2.17
C VAL A 7 5.88 -1.04 -2.41
N LEU A 8 7.09 -1.22 -2.93
CA LEU A 8 7.75 -2.52 -2.90
C LEU A 8 8.30 -2.69 -1.49
N VAL A 9 7.73 -3.65 -0.76
CA VAL A 9 8.12 -3.93 0.62
C VAL A 9 9.34 -4.82 0.61
N GLU A 10 10.36 -4.37 1.31
CA GLU A 10 11.60 -5.11 1.52
C GLU A 10 11.68 -5.46 3.01
N ASP A 11 12.21 -4.57 3.85
CA ASP A 11 12.23 -4.76 5.30
C ASP A 11 10.92 -4.37 6.00
N GLY A 12 10.03 -3.64 5.32
CA GLY A 12 8.70 -3.24 5.80
C GLY A 12 8.69 -2.20 6.91
N ALA A 13 9.82 -1.58 7.25
CA ALA A 13 9.90 -0.63 8.36
C ALA A 13 9.19 0.69 8.05
N MET A 14 9.19 1.12 6.79
CA MET A 14 8.67 2.41 6.35
C MET A 14 7.31 2.30 5.64
N THR A 15 6.73 1.10 5.61
CA THR A 15 5.47 0.79 4.95
C THR A 15 4.39 0.51 5.98
N SER A 16 3.29 1.25 5.91
CA SER A 16 2.11 1.05 6.75
C SER A 16 1.33 -0.18 6.28
N PHE A 17 1.08 -1.14 7.16
CA PHE A 17 0.42 -2.40 6.80
C PHE A 17 -0.98 -2.18 6.20
N TRP A 18 -1.79 -1.31 6.80
CA TRP A 18 -3.17 -1.11 6.34
C TRP A 18 -3.32 -0.04 5.26
N HIS A 19 -2.53 1.02 5.34
CA HIS A 19 -2.79 2.27 4.61
C HIS A 19 -1.93 2.45 3.36
N ASP A 20 -0.79 1.78 3.27
CA ASP A 20 0.04 1.86 2.07
C ASP A 20 -0.41 0.82 1.04
N HIS A 21 -0.17 1.13 -0.22
CA HIS A 21 -0.46 0.24 -1.33
C HIS A 21 0.75 -0.67 -1.58
N TRP A 22 0.79 -1.82 -0.90
CA TRP A 22 1.97 -2.68 -0.90
C TRP A 22 1.68 -4.15 -1.23
N ILE A 23 0.42 -4.55 -1.13
CA ILE A 23 -0.08 -5.87 -1.51
C ILE A 23 -1.41 -5.71 -2.26
N GLY A 24 -1.58 -6.42 -3.37
CA GLY A 24 -2.80 -6.38 -4.19
C GLY A 24 -2.93 -5.12 -5.06
N SER A 25 -4.17 -4.68 -5.33
CA SER A 25 -4.50 -3.56 -6.24
C SER A 25 -5.02 -2.30 -5.54
N ALA A 26 -5.32 -2.36 -4.24
CA ALA A 26 -5.68 -1.21 -3.41
C ALA A 26 -5.11 -1.38 -1.98
N PRO A 27 -5.02 -0.31 -1.17
CA PRO A 27 -4.65 -0.44 0.24
C PRO A 27 -5.58 -1.40 1.00
N LEU A 28 -5.03 -2.19 1.92
CA LEU A 28 -5.80 -3.18 2.68
C LEU A 28 -6.93 -2.53 3.50
N ALA A 29 -6.74 -1.31 3.98
CA ALA A 29 -7.76 -0.54 4.67
C ALA A 29 -9.03 -0.30 3.82
N THR A 30 -8.89 -0.25 2.49
CA THR A 30 -10.01 -0.08 1.56
C THR A 30 -10.65 -1.41 1.22
N ILE A 31 -9.86 -2.48 1.06
CA ILE A 31 -10.35 -3.79 0.65
C ILE A 31 -11.01 -4.53 1.83
N MET A 32 -10.41 -4.44 3.02
CA MET A 32 -10.78 -5.20 4.22
C MET A 32 -11.14 -4.23 5.36
N SER A 33 -12.08 -3.31 5.08
CA SER A 33 -12.45 -2.26 6.02
C SER A 33 -13.09 -2.80 7.30
N VAL A 34 -13.78 -3.95 7.22
CA VAL A 34 -14.41 -4.56 8.38
C VAL A 34 -13.32 -5.12 9.31
N LEU A 35 -12.36 -5.85 8.77
CA LEU A 35 -11.21 -6.36 9.52
C LEU A 35 -10.38 -5.24 10.16
N LEU A 36 -10.18 -4.12 9.44
CA LEU A 36 -9.50 -2.95 9.99
C LEU A 36 -10.19 -2.42 11.24
N SER A 37 -11.53 -2.38 11.25
CA SER A 37 -12.30 -1.92 12.43
C SER A 37 -12.09 -2.78 13.68
N HIS A 38 -11.70 -4.06 13.48
CA HIS A 38 -11.36 -4.98 14.54
C HIS A 38 -9.87 -4.99 14.92
N THR A 39 -9.06 -4.13 14.31
CA THR A 39 -7.62 -4.06 14.58
C THR A 39 -7.31 -3.00 15.63
N THR A 40 -6.54 -3.37 16.66
CA THR A 40 -6.15 -2.43 17.73
C THR A 40 -5.00 -1.50 17.33
N ARG A 41 -4.21 -1.89 16.32
CA ARG A 41 -3.05 -1.13 15.82
C ARG A 41 -3.15 -0.84 14.31
N PRO A 42 -4.06 0.05 13.88
CA PRO A 42 -4.24 0.35 12.44
C PRO A 42 -3.03 1.05 11.80
N ASN A 43 -2.15 1.65 12.60
CA ASN A 43 -0.96 2.38 12.13
C ASN A 43 0.34 1.58 12.20
N MET A 44 0.25 0.25 12.36
CA MET A 44 1.45 -0.60 12.40
C MET A 44 2.15 -0.69 11.03
N SER A 45 3.46 -0.85 11.05
CA SER A 45 4.25 -1.12 9.85
C SER A 45 4.19 -2.59 9.46
N VAL A 46 4.56 -2.92 8.22
CA VAL A 46 4.63 -4.30 7.75
C VAL A 46 5.66 -5.10 8.55
N LYS A 47 6.80 -4.49 8.90
CA LYS A 47 7.82 -5.09 9.77
C LYS A 47 7.29 -5.40 11.17
N ALA A 48 6.48 -4.51 11.74
CA ALA A 48 5.88 -4.74 13.05
C ALA A 48 4.77 -5.81 13.00
N ALA A 49 4.16 -6.02 11.83
CA ALA A 49 3.16 -7.06 11.61
C ALA A 49 3.80 -8.46 11.47
N VAL A 50 5.06 -8.55 11.05
CA VAL A 50 5.81 -9.82 11.01
C VAL A 50 6.74 -9.90 12.21
N ALA A 51 6.31 -10.61 13.24
CA ALA A 51 7.17 -10.96 14.36
C ALA A 51 7.59 -12.43 14.23
N ASP A 52 8.89 -12.70 14.22
CA ASP A 52 9.45 -14.07 14.17
C ASP A 52 8.97 -14.93 12.98
N GLY A 53 8.60 -14.29 11.87
CA GLY A 53 8.08 -14.97 10.67
C GLY A 53 6.57 -15.23 10.68
N GLU A 54 5.86 -14.83 11.74
CA GLU A 54 4.41 -14.93 11.85
C GLU A 54 3.73 -13.56 11.73
N TRP A 55 2.55 -13.55 11.09
CA TRP A 55 1.75 -12.35 10.92
C TRP A 55 0.88 -12.09 12.15
N ASN A 56 1.22 -11.08 12.94
CA ASN A 56 0.45 -10.63 14.09
C ASN A 56 -0.21 -9.27 13.83
N LEU A 57 -1.48 -9.29 13.41
CA LEU A 57 -2.23 -8.08 13.06
C LEU A 57 -2.85 -7.35 14.27
N CYS A 58 -2.59 -7.79 15.51
CA CYS A 58 -3.13 -7.18 16.72
C CYS A 58 -4.68 -7.03 16.70
N LEU A 59 -5.37 -8.11 16.33
CA LEU A 59 -6.83 -8.14 16.21
C LEU A 59 -7.52 -8.24 17.58
N LEU A 60 -8.71 -7.68 17.68
CA LEU A 60 -9.59 -7.87 18.83
C LEU A 60 -10.04 -9.33 18.94
N PRO A 61 -10.28 -9.83 20.18
CA PRO A 61 -10.63 -11.23 20.42
C PRO A 61 -12.00 -11.65 19.85
N ARG A 62 -12.86 -10.69 19.53
CA ARG A 62 -14.17 -10.94 18.91
C ARG A 62 -14.19 -10.38 17.49
N LEU A 63 -14.00 -11.28 16.52
CA LEU A 63 -14.15 -10.98 15.11
C LEU A 63 -15.58 -11.34 14.65
N SER A 64 -16.17 -10.48 13.84
CA SER A 64 -17.42 -10.82 13.14
C SER A 64 -17.18 -11.90 12.08
N LEU A 65 -18.25 -12.54 11.59
CA LEU A 65 -18.15 -13.52 10.50
C LEU A 65 -17.49 -12.91 9.25
N VAL A 66 -17.87 -11.68 8.90
CA VAL A 66 -17.30 -10.96 7.76
C VAL A 66 -15.81 -10.68 7.98
N ALA A 67 -15.42 -10.22 9.17
CA ALA A 67 -14.01 -9.99 9.48
C ALA A 67 -13.17 -11.27 9.44
N ASN A 68 -13.72 -12.42 9.85
CA ASN A 68 -13.02 -13.71 9.73
C ASN A 68 -12.80 -14.10 8.26
N ASN A 69 -13.80 -13.89 7.41
CA ASN A 69 -13.66 -14.17 5.97
C ASN A 69 -12.60 -13.26 5.34
N GLU A 70 -12.61 -11.96 5.66
CA GLU A 70 -11.58 -11.01 5.20
C GLU A 70 -10.18 -11.41 5.69
N LEU A 71 -10.05 -11.84 6.95
CA LEU A 71 -8.79 -12.30 7.53
C LEU A 71 -8.26 -13.54 6.80
N GLN A 72 -9.11 -14.51 6.49
CA GLN A 72 -8.69 -15.73 5.80
C GLN A 72 -8.14 -15.42 4.40
N VAL A 73 -8.82 -14.55 3.65
CA VAL A 73 -8.35 -14.09 2.33
C VAL A 73 -7.03 -13.34 2.46
N LEU A 74 -6.90 -12.47 3.46
CA LEU A 74 -5.66 -11.72 3.72
C LEU A 74 -4.50 -12.67 4.03
N LEU A 75 -4.69 -13.65 4.92
CA LEU A 75 -3.64 -14.61 5.28
C LEU A 75 -3.15 -15.42 4.07
N GLN A 76 -4.05 -15.81 3.16
CA GLN A 76 -3.67 -16.47 1.91
C GLN A 76 -2.79 -15.59 1.03
N GLY A 77 -3.11 -14.30 0.90
CA GLY A 77 -2.26 -13.35 0.16
C GLY A 77 -0.90 -13.14 0.82
N LEU A 78 -0.87 -13.08 2.16
CA LEU A 78 0.36 -12.87 2.93
C LEU A 78 1.34 -14.05 2.85
N GLN A 79 0.87 -15.28 2.57
CA GLN A 79 1.75 -16.43 2.33
C GLN A 79 2.68 -16.23 1.12
N GLN A 80 2.28 -15.40 0.15
CA GLN A 80 3.07 -15.11 -1.04
C GLN A 80 4.08 -13.96 -0.84
N VAL A 81 4.01 -13.28 0.32
CA VAL A 81 4.88 -12.15 0.65
C VAL A 81 6.13 -12.67 1.33
N GLN A 82 7.29 -12.32 0.79
CA GLN A 82 8.59 -12.58 1.40
C GLN A 82 9.27 -11.25 1.72
N LEU A 83 9.49 -10.97 3.01
CA LEU A 83 10.23 -9.78 3.44
C LEU A 83 11.74 -10.02 3.34
N MET A 84 12.46 -9.08 2.76
CA MET A 84 13.91 -9.10 2.66
C MET A 84 14.52 -8.14 3.69
N ALA A 85 15.02 -8.69 4.79
CA ALA A 85 15.44 -7.92 5.97
C ALA A 85 16.64 -6.95 5.76
N MET A 86 17.34 -7.02 4.63
CA MET A 86 18.57 -6.24 4.38
C MET A 86 18.38 -5.02 3.48
N THR A 87 17.19 -4.79 2.93
CA THR A 87 16.96 -3.71 1.96
C THR A 87 15.88 -2.75 2.45
N ILE A 88 16.04 -1.46 2.13
CA ILE A 88 15.05 -0.43 2.47
C ILE A 88 13.83 -0.50 1.53
N ASP A 89 12.64 -0.25 2.08
CA ASP A 89 11.39 -0.18 1.31
C ASP A 89 11.48 0.84 0.15
N GLN A 90 10.99 0.45 -1.04
CA GLN A 90 11.03 1.30 -2.23
C GLN A 90 9.63 1.81 -2.61
N ARG A 91 9.38 3.10 -2.45
CA ARG A 91 8.16 3.73 -2.98
C ARG A 91 8.28 3.97 -4.48
N ARG A 92 7.25 3.60 -5.23
CA ARG A 92 7.12 3.74 -6.69
C ARG A 92 5.79 4.43 -7.00
N MET A 93 5.71 5.13 -8.13
CA MET A 93 4.42 5.68 -8.56
C MET A 93 3.59 4.59 -9.24
N TRP A 94 2.29 4.56 -8.96
CA TRP A 94 1.38 3.64 -9.65
C TRP A 94 1.34 3.94 -11.17
N THR A 95 1.38 5.22 -11.53
CA THR A 95 1.28 5.70 -12.93
C THR A 95 2.59 5.60 -13.71
N SER A 96 3.71 5.25 -13.06
CA SER A 96 4.99 5.08 -13.74
C SER A 96 5.88 4.12 -12.95
N LEU A 97 6.31 3.03 -13.59
CA LEU A 97 7.29 2.05 -13.09
C LEU A 97 8.65 2.64 -12.65
N LYS A 98 8.81 3.97 -12.60
CA LYS A 98 10.00 4.66 -12.11
C LYS A 98 9.92 4.91 -10.60
N LEU A 99 11.08 4.73 -9.96
CA LEU A 99 11.33 5.02 -8.55
C LEU A 99 10.89 6.44 -8.21
N PHE A 100 10.33 6.59 -7.00
CA PHE A 100 9.80 7.84 -6.47
C PHE A 100 10.84 8.97 -6.57
N SER A 101 10.54 9.98 -7.38
CA SER A 101 11.22 11.28 -7.41
C SER A 101 10.15 12.36 -7.40
N ILE A 102 10.32 13.37 -6.55
CA ILE A 102 9.41 14.52 -6.43
C ILE A 102 9.25 15.21 -7.79
N ALA A 103 10.32 15.27 -8.59
CA ALA A 103 10.27 15.82 -9.96
C ALA A 103 9.31 15.05 -10.88
N ASN A 104 9.26 13.71 -10.76
CA ASN A 104 8.34 12.89 -11.53
C ASN A 104 6.89 13.04 -11.03
N LEU A 105 6.68 13.28 -9.72
CA LEU A 105 5.34 13.57 -9.16
C LEU A 105 4.78 14.84 -9.78
N TYR A 106 5.55 15.94 -9.77
CA TYR A 106 5.11 17.18 -10.41
C TYR A 106 4.87 17.00 -11.92
N ARG A 107 5.70 16.23 -12.61
CA ARG A 107 5.51 15.94 -14.05
C ARG A 107 4.25 15.11 -14.33
N ALA A 108 3.92 14.14 -13.48
CA ALA A 108 2.73 13.31 -13.64
C ALA A 108 1.44 14.00 -13.18
N MET A 109 1.54 14.92 -12.21
CA MET A 109 0.42 15.74 -11.73
C MET A 109 0.21 17.01 -12.55
N SER A 110 1.18 17.36 -13.41
CA SER A 110 0.92 18.37 -14.43
C SER A 110 -0.26 17.88 -15.24
N PRO A 111 -1.37 18.65 -15.33
CA PRO A 111 -2.47 18.27 -16.18
C PRO A 111 -1.91 18.00 -17.57
N MET A 112 -2.48 17.01 -18.26
CA MET A 112 -2.36 16.89 -19.69
C MET A 112 -2.79 18.24 -20.26
N VAL A 113 -1.85 19.16 -20.40
CA VAL A 113 -1.97 20.28 -21.31
C VAL A 113 -1.94 19.57 -22.64
N GLN A 114 -3.15 19.19 -23.06
CA GLN A 114 -3.49 19.07 -24.45
C GLN A 114 -2.90 20.35 -25.04
N GLU A 115 -1.86 20.22 -25.86
CA GLU A 115 -1.44 21.31 -26.70
C GLU A 115 -2.66 21.63 -27.57
N ASP A 116 -3.49 22.55 -27.08
CA ASP A 116 -4.57 23.11 -27.87
C ASP A 116 -3.88 23.88 -28.99
N ALA A 117 -3.86 23.20 -30.13
CA ALA A 117 -3.45 23.67 -31.42
C ALA A 117 -4.38 24.81 -31.88
N PHE A 118 -4.26 26.01 -31.29
CA PHE A 118 -4.85 27.25 -31.81
C PHE A 118 -3.96 28.41 -31.35
N THR A 119 -3.08 28.95 -32.19
CA THR A 119 -3.47 30.07 -33.07
C THR A 119 -2.47 30.19 -34.22
N THR A 120 -2.96 29.92 -35.43
CA THR A 120 -2.48 30.54 -36.67
C THR A 120 -2.88 32.02 -36.65
N THR A 121 -2.06 32.88 -37.27
CA THR A 121 -2.25 34.34 -37.55
C THR A 121 -1.66 35.21 -36.44
N ILE A 122 -0.69 36.11 -36.68
CA ILE A 122 -0.48 37.06 -37.79
C ILE A 122 0.99 37.09 -38.22
#